data_AF-A0A7C4CRU7-F1
#
_entry.id   AF-A0A7C4CRU7-F1
#
_cell.length_a   1.000
_cell.length_b   1.000
_cell.length_c   1.000
_cell.angle_alpha   90.00
_cell.angle_beta   90.00
_cell.angle_gamma   90.00
#
_symmetry.space_group_name_H-M   'P 1'
#
loop_
_entity.id
_entity.type
_entity.pdbx_description
1 polymer ?
#
loop_
_entity_poly.entity_id
_entity_poly.type
_entity_poly.pdbx_seq_one_letter_code
_entity_poly.pdbx_strand_id
1 'polypeptide(L)'
;MTALLEVRNLKTYFFTLRGSVRAVDGVSFSLERGEALGIVGESGSGKSTLGFSLLRLVPPPGRIVEGSIILDGEDILKLPEERVRKEIRWKRISMVFQSALNALNPVKRIGDQIADAIMAHEDVDKKEALERAAELLKSVGID
;
A
#
# COMPACT_ATOMS: atom_id res chain seq x y z
N MET A 1 -20.05 5.79 14.91
CA MET A 1 -18.64 5.97 14.49
C MET A 1 -18.38 4.94 13.41
N THR A 2 -17.82 5.35 12.27
CA THR A 2 -17.62 4.46 11.11
C THR A 2 -16.12 4.21 10.99
N ALA A 3 -15.72 2.93 10.92
CA ALA A 3 -14.31 2.58 10.74
C ALA A 3 -13.74 3.22 9.46
N LEU A 4 -12.49 3.69 9.50
CA LEU A 4 -11.80 4.23 8.34
C LEU A 4 -11.45 3.09 7.36
N LEU A 5 -10.94 1.99 7.88
CA LEU A 5 -10.64 0.78 7.14
C LEU A 5 -11.33 -0.40 7.81
N GLU A 6 -11.99 -1.24 7.02
CA GLU A 6 -12.57 -2.48 7.48
C GLU A 6 -12.21 -3.62 6.53
N VAL A 7 -11.60 -4.67 7.08
CA VAL A 7 -11.20 -5.88 6.37
C VAL A 7 -12.10 -7.01 6.84
N ARG A 8 -12.75 -7.70 5.92
CA ARG A 8 -13.70 -8.78 6.23
C ARG A 8 -13.33 -10.06 5.51
N ASN A 9 -13.08 -11.12 6.27
CA ASN A 9 -12.82 -12.48 5.80
C ASN A 9 -11.84 -12.53 4.61
N LEU A 10 -10.78 -11.72 4.67
CA LEU A 10 -9.82 -11.58 3.59
C LEU A 10 -9.00 -12.86 3.44
N LYS A 11 -8.89 -13.36 2.21
CA LYS A 11 -8.09 -14.53 1.86
C LYS A 11 -7.19 -14.22 0.68
N THR A 12 -5.88 -14.43 0.86
CA THR A 12 -4.87 -14.22 -0.16
C THR A 12 -3.96 -15.44 -0.26
N TYR A 13 -4.05 -16.14 -1.38
CA TYR A 13 -3.39 -17.43 -1.60
C TYR A 13 -2.37 -17.33 -2.73
N PHE A 14 -1.31 -18.12 -2.65
CA PHE A 14 -0.32 -18.31 -3.70
C PHE A 14 -0.44 -19.71 -4.30
N PHE A 15 -0.60 -19.79 -5.61
CA PHE A 15 -0.75 -21.06 -6.32
C PHE A 15 0.60 -21.51 -6.86
N THR A 16 1.18 -22.53 -6.22
CA THR A 16 2.48 -23.09 -6.58
C THR A 16 2.32 -24.47 -7.22
N LEU A 17 3.38 -24.98 -7.85
CA LEU A 17 3.39 -26.36 -8.39
C LEU A 17 3.19 -27.43 -7.30
N ARG A 18 3.48 -27.12 -6.04
CA ARG A 18 3.33 -28.04 -4.90
C ARG A 18 2.00 -27.88 -4.15
N GLY A 19 1.09 -27.06 -4.68
CA GLY A 19 -0.19 -26.74 -4.06
C GLY A 19 -0.34 -25.27 -3.68
N SER A 20 -1.46 -24.95 -3.03
CA SER A 20 -1.78 -23.59 -2.60
C SER A 20 -1.21 -23.27 -1.22
N VAL A 21 -0.51 -22.14 -1.13
CA VAL A 21 -0.07 -21.55 0.13
C VAL A 21 -1.09 -20.50 0.55
N ARG A 22 -1.73 -20.71 1.71
CA ARG A 22 -2.74 -19.82 2.28
C ARG A 22 -2.07 -18.76 3.17
N ALA A 23 -1.49 -17.74 2.55
CA ALA A 23 -0.70 -16.72 3.26
C ALA A 23 -1.56 -15.77 4.10
N VAL A 24 -2.79 -15.50 3.67
CA VAL A 24 -3.82 -14.81 4.46
C VAL A 24 -5.08 -15.68 4.36
N ASP A 25 -5.65 -16.10 5.50
CA ASP A 25 -6.78 -17.04 5.52
C ASP A 25 -7.85 -16.58 6.55
N GLY A 26 -8.84 -15.84 6.08
CA GLY A 26 -10.02 -15.45 6.87
C GLY A 26 -9.78 -14.26 7.80
N VAL A 27 -8.83 -13.38 7.48
CA VAL A 27 -8.48 -12.24 8.34
C VAL A 27 -9.58 -11.19 8.33
N SER A 28 -10.01 -10.75 9.52
CA SER A 28 -10.97 -9.66 9.71
C SER A 28 -10.52 -8.71 10.81
N PHE A 29 -10.57 -7.41 10.56
CA PHE A 29 -10.30 -6.36 11.54
C PHE A 29 -10.82 -5.02 11.03
N SER A 30 -10.96 -4.05 11.94
CA SER A 30 -11.24 -2.65 11.62
C SER A 30 -10.14 -1.74 12.16
N LEU A 31 -9.99 -0.58 11.55
CA LEU A 31 -9.11 0.50 11.99
C LEU A 31 -9.89 1.81 11.95
N GLU A 32 -9.96 2.51 13.07
CA GLU A 32 -10.58 3.82 13.18
C GLU A 32 -9.63 4.96 12.81
N ARG A 33 -10.18 6.16 12.60
CA ARG A 33 -9.37 7.33 12.28
C ARG A 33 -8.53 7.75 13.48
N GLY A 34 -7.22 7.85 13.30
CA GLY A 34 -6.28 8.20 14.37
C GLY A 34 -5.84 7.00 15.22
N GLU A 35 -6.34 5.81 14.93
CA GLU A 35 -5.89 4.58 15.57
C GLU A 35 -4.59 4.07 14.95
N ALA A 36 -3.76 3.42 15.77
CA ALA A 36 -2.58 2.69 15.33
C ALA A 36 -2.77 1.19 15.62
N LEU A 37 -2.76 0.37 14.57
CA LEU A 37 -2.87 -1.08 14.67
C LEU A 37 -1.51 -1.75 14.42
N GLY A 38 -1.04 -2.54 15.37
CA GLY A 38 0.15 -3.37 15.25
C GLY A 38 -0.18 -4.80 14.84
N ILE A 39 0.52 -5.33 13.83
CA ILE A 39 0.40 -6.73 13.41
C ILE A 39 1.73 -7.44 13.73
N VAL A 40 1.67 -8.43 14.62
CA VAL A 40 2.85 -9.16 15.12
C VAL A 40 2.73 -10.64 14.76
N GLY A 41 3.88 -11.28 14.54
CA GLY A 41 3.96 -12.71 14.23
C GLY A 41 5.35 -13.08 13.72
N GLU A 42 5.64 -14.37 13.64
CA GLU A 42 6.93 -14.89 13.17
C GLU A 42 7.21 -14.59 11.69
N SER A 43 8.48 -14.70 11.27
CA SER A 43 8.82 -14.57 9.85
C SER A 43 8.02 -15.59 9.01
N GLY A 44 7.47 -15.15 7.87
CA GLY A 44 6.65 -16.00 7.01
C GLY A 44 5.17 -16.15 7.42
N SER A 45 4.73 -15.55 8.53
CA SER A 45 3.33 -15.66 9.02
C SER A 45 2.27 -14.91 8.18
N GLY A 46 2.62 -14.38 7.00
CA GLY A 46 1.67 -13.69 6.12
C GLY A 46 1.49 -12.18 6.34
N LYS A 47 2.19 -11.55 7.29
CA LYS A 47 2.06 -10.10 7.60
C LYS A 47 2.29 -9.20 6.39
N SER A 48 3.38 -9.43 5.66
CA SER A 48 3.68 -8.64 4.45
C SER A 48 2.65 -8.88 3.36
N THR A 49 2.18 -10.12 3.20
CA THR A 49 1.10 -10.45 2.26
C THR A 49 -0.20 -9.74 2.62
N LEU A 50 -0.54 -9.65 3.90
CA LEU A 50 -1.70 -8.87 4.37
C LEU A 50 -1.55 -7.41 3.96
N GLY A 51 -0.41 -6.77 4.25
CA GLY A 51 -0.12 -5.41 3.83
C GLY A 51 -0.23 -5.19 2.31
N PHE A 52 0.33 -6.09 1.51
CA PHE A 52 0.19 -6.04 0.04
C PHE A 52 -1.26 -6.24 -0.43
N SER A 53 -2.03 -7.07 0.26
CA SER A 53 -3.44 -7.32 -0.07
C SER A 53 -4.28 -6.06 0.12
N LEU A 54 -4.01 -5.27 1.18
CA LEU A 54 -4.70 -4.00 1.46
C LEU A 54 -4.56 -2.96 0.32
N LEU A 55 -3.48 -3.03 -0.46
CA LEU A 55 -3.21 -2.12 -1.58
C LEU A 55 -3.42 -2.75 -2.96
N ARG A 56 -3.92 -4.00 -3.00
CA ARG A 56 -4.01 -4.80 -4.24
C ARG A 56 -2.64 -4.91 -4.96
N LEU A 57 -1.57 -5.11 -4.19
CA LEU A 57 -0.19 -5.25 -4.68
C LEU A 57 0.35 -6.67 -4.49
N VAL A 58 -0.54 -7.66 -4.35
CA VAL A 58 -0.15 -9.07 -4.21
C VAL A 58 0.60 -9.50 -5.49
N PRO A 59 1.88 -9.90 -5.41
CA PRO A 59 2.62 -10.30 -6.58
C PRO A 59 2.17 -11.68 -7.09
N PRO A 60 2.25 -11.96 -8.41
CA PRO A 60 2.08 -13.30 -8.93
C PRO A 60 3.06 -14.29 -8.26
N PRO A 61 2.66 -15.55 -8.03
CA PRO A 61 1.39 -16.20 -8.38
C PRO A 61 0.27 -15.97 -7.35
N GLY A 62 0.41 -15.00 -6.46
CA GLY A 62 -0.56 -14.67 -5.41
C GLY A 62 -1.83 -14.03 -5.95
N ARG A 63 -2.97 -14.31 -5.31
CA ARG A 63 -4.29 -13.74 -5.61
C ARG A 63 -5.09 -13.54 -4.35
N ILE A 64 -5.84 -12.44 -4.29
CA ILE A 64 -6.94 -12.28 -3.33
C ILE A 64 -8.09 -13.14 -3.85
N VAL A 65 -8.51 -14.15 -3.08
CA VAL A 65 -9.49 -15.15 -3.52
C VAL A 65 -10.85 -14.97 -2.86
N GLU A 66 -10.93 -14.26 -1.73
CA GLU A 66 -12.16 -14.01 -0.99
C GLU A 66 -12.01 -12.79 -0.07
N GLY A 67 -13.15 -12.24 0.36
CA GLY A 67 -13.24 -11.15 1.33
C GLY A 67 -13.43 -9.77 0.71
N SER A 68 -13.40 -8.74 1.56
CA SER A 68 -13.56 -7.33 1.16
C SER A 68 -12.61 -6.42 1.94
N ILE A 69 -12.22 -5.32 1.31
CA ILE A 69 -11.42 -4.25 1.93
C ILE A 69 -12.20 -2.95 1.74
N ILE A 70 -12.77 -2.42 2.81
CA ILE A 70 -13.68 -1.28 2.80
C ILE A 70 -12.94 -0.06 3.35
N LEU A 71 -12.79 0.99 2.54
CA LEU A 71 -12.10 2.22 2.90
C LEU A 71 -13.06 3.41 2.84
N ASP A 72 -13.31 4.08 3.98
CA ASP A 72 -14.40 5.05 4.18
C ASP A 72 -15.73 4.60 3.53
N GLY A 73 -16.13 3.36 3.77
CA GLY A 73 -17.40 2.80 3.30
C GLY A 73 -17.42 2.24 1.87
N GLU A 74 -16.31 2.33 1.12
CA GLU A 74 -16.23 1.81 -0.25
C GLU A 74 -15.31 0.57 -0.35
N ASP A 75 -15.81 -0.52 -0.94
CA ASP A 75 -15.04 -1.75 -1.15
C ASP A 75 -14.06 -1.61 -2.33
N ILE A 76 -12.78 -1.44 -2.02
CA ILE A 76 -11.72 -1.17 -3.01
C ILE A 76 -11.42 -2.36 -3.92
N LEU A 77 -11.82 -3.59 -3.53
CA LEU A 77 -11.64 -4.77 -4.38
C LEU A 77 -12.58 -4.77 -5.59
N LYS A 78 -13.71 -4.05 -5.49
CA LYS A 78 -14.69 -3.93 -6.58
C LYS A 78 -14.39 -2.78 -7.54
N LEU A 79 -13.41 -1.94 -7.22
CA LEU A 79 -13.06 -0.80 -8.05
C LEU A 79 -12.24 -1.22 -9.28
N PRO A 80 -12.40 -0.53 -10.42
CA PRO A 80 -11.47 -0.66 -11.54
C PRO A 80 -10.03 -0.36 -11.10
N GLU A 81 -9.06 -1.09 -11.65
CA GLU A 81 -7.65 -0.93 -11.30
C GLU A 81 -7.15 0.52 -11.46
N GLU A 82 -7.59 1.20 -12.51
CA GLU A 82 -7.20 2.59 -12.78
C GLU A 82 -7.69 3.55 -11.69
N ARG A 83 -8.87 3.31 -11.13
CA ARG A 83 -9.42 4.10 -10.01
C ARG A 83 -8.61 3.86 -8.74
N VAL A 84 -8.30 2.59 -8.45
CA VAL A 84 -7.42 2.25 -7.32
C VAL A 84 -6.06 2.91 -7.44
N ARG A 85 -5.47 2.90 -8.64
CA ARG A 85 -4.17 3.52 -8.92
C ARG A 85 -4.19 5.05 -8.69
N LYS A 86 -5.22 5.75 -9.15
CA LYS A 86 -5.29 7.22 -9.13
C LYS A 86 -5.82 7.82 -7.84
N GLU A 87 -6.73 7.14 -7.16
CA GLU A 87 -7.50 7.70 -6.03
C GLU A 87 -7.13 7.07 -4.69
N ILE A 88 -6.64 5.82 -4.68
CA ILE A 88 -6.41 5.08 -3.43
C ILE A 88 -4.92 4.97 -3.12
N ARG A 89 -4.14 4.35 -4.01
CA ARG A 89 -2.69 4.17 -3.81
C ARG A 89 -2.00 5.53 -3.71
N TRP A 90 -1.11 5.67 -2.74
CA TRP A 90 -0.36 6.89 -2.41
C TRP A 90 -1.18 8.05 -1.82
N LYS A 91 -2.41 8.28 -2.31
CA LYS A 91 -3.27 9.38 -1.85
C LYS A 91 -4.03 9.09 -0.56
N ARG A 92 -4.54 7.87 -0.40
CA ARG A 92 -5.34 7.47 0.76
C ARG A 92 -4.70 6.35 1.57
N ILE A 93 -3.97 5.46 0.90
CA ILE A 93 -3.17 4.42 1.55
C ILE A 93 -1.79 4.40 0.91
N SER A 94 -0.75 4.49 1.75
CA SER A 94 0.66 4.46 1.34
C SER A 94 1.40 3.38 2.11
N MET A 95 2.43 2.80 1.47
CA MET A 95 3.24 1.75 2.09
C MET A 95 4.71 2.11 2.00
N VAL A 96 5.41 1.96 3.13
CA VAL A 96 6.87 1.96 3.20
C VAL A 96 7.32 0.50 3.28
N PHE A 97 8.02 0.03 2.26
CA PHE A 97 8.43 -1.37 2.16
C PHE A 97 9.64 -1.66 3.06
N GLN A 98 9.78 -2.91 3.55
CA GLN A 98 10.91 -3.33 4.39
C GLN A 98 12.28 -3.10 3.73
N SER A 99 12.34 -3.14 2.40
CA SER A 99 13.55 -2.85 1.61
C SER A 99 13.36 -1.60 0.74
N ALA A 100 12.77 -0.54 1.31
CA ALA A 100 12.49 0.71 0.59
C ALA A 100 13.74 1.33 -0.06
N LEU A 101 14.93 1.13 0.50
CA LEU A 101 16.19 1.61 -0.08
C LEU A 101 16.45 1.04 -1.49
N ASN A 102 16.01 -0.19 -1.77
CA ASN A 102 16.18 -0.82 -3.07
C ASN A 102 15.28 -0.21 -4.15
N ALA A 103 14.26 0.57 -3.77
CA ALA A 103 13.41 1.28 -4.71
C ALA A 103 14.05 2.59 -5.21
N LEU A 104 15.10 3.07 -4.55
CA LEU A 104 15.81 4.28 -4.93
C LEU A 104 16.88 3.96 -5.98
N ASN A 105 16.88 4.75 -7.06
CA ASN A 105 17.92 4.73 -8.07
C ASN A 105 19.12 5.57 -7.61
N PRO A 106 20.32 4.98 -7.40
CA PRO A 106 21.48 5.68 -6.88
C PRO A 106 22.09 6.70 -7.86
N VAL A 107 21.72 6.65 -9.14
CA VAL A 107 22.19 7.63 -10.15
C VAL A 107 21.24 8.82 -10.32
N LYS A 108 20.15 8.89 -9.55
CA LYS A 108 19.22 10.02 -9.53
C LYS A 108 19.28 10.74 -8.17
N ARG A 109 19.10 12.06 -8.17
CA ARG A 109 18.96 12.82 -6.92
C ARG A 109 17.67 12.42 -6.19
N ILE A 110 17.68 12.49 -4.87
CA ILE A 110 16.51 12.12 -4.06
C ILE A 110 15.30 13.02 -4.36
N GLY A 111 15.53 14.34 -4.50
CA GLY A 111 14.47 15.29 -4.84
C GLY A 111 13.79 14.99 -6.17
N ASP A 112 14.55 14.65 -7.21
CA ASP A 112 13.98 14.25 -8.51
C ASP A 112 13.14 12.98 -8.40
N GLN A 113 13.55 12.00 -7.60
CA GLN A 113 12.80 10.73 -7.44
C GLN A 113 11.51 10.92 -6.64
N ILE A 114 11.51 11.79 -5.62
CA ILE A 114 10.30 12.16 -4.90
C ILE A 114 9.36 12.95 -5.82
N ALA A 115 9.89 13.88 -6.61
CA ALA A 115 9.10 14.63 -7.59
C ALA A 115 8.48 13.70 -8.66
N ASP A 116 9.23 12.74 -9.19
CA ASP A 116 8.74 11.71 -10.12
C ASP A 116 7.53 10.96 -9.51
N ALA A 117 7.58 10.62 -8.21
CA ALA A 117 6.49 9.95 -7.52
C ALA A 117 5.27 10.84 -7.30
N ILE A 118 5.45 12.12 -6.98
CA ILE A 118 4.37 13.11 -6.85
C ILE A 118 3.66 13.28 -8.20
N MET A 119 4.41 13.56 -9.27
CA MET A 119 3.87 13.74 -10.62
C MET A 119 3.19 12.48 -11.17
N ALA A 120 3.59 11.29 -10.72
CA ALA A 120 2.93 10.05 -11.10
C ALA A 120 1.51 9.90 -10.52
N HIS A 121 1.18 10.62 -9.44
CA HIS A 121 -0.09 10.50 -8.73
C HIS A 121 -0.91 11.80 -8.73
N GLU A 122 -0.28 12.95 -8.99
CA GLU A 122 -0.89 14.28 -8.95
C GLU A 122 -0.69 15.03 -10.26
N ASP A 123 -1.63 15.92 -10.59
CA ASP A 123 -1.59 16.74 -11.80
C ASP A 123 -0.86 18.05 -11.52
N VAL A 124 0.47 17.96 -11.38
CA VAL A 124 1.37 19.07 -11.05
C VAL A 124 2.58 19.09 -11.98
N ASP A 125 3.16 20.28 -12.18
CA ASP A 125 4.38 20.40 -12.97
C ASP A 125 5.64 20.00 -12.18
N LYS A 126 6.77 19.88 -12.87
CA LYS A 126 8.04 19.46 -12.25
C LYS A 126 8.52 20.45 -11.18
N LYS A 127 8.26 21.74 -11.37
CA LYS A 127 8.73 22.78 -10.43
C LYS A 127 7.97 22.66 -9.12
N GLU A 128 6.64 22.57 -9.19
CA GLU A 128 5.78 22.37 -8.02
C GLU A 128 6.11 21.06 -7.29
N ALA A 129 6.34 19.98 -8.03
CA ALA A 129 6.73 18.69 -7.46
C ALA A 129 8.08 18.76 -6.72
N LEU A 130 9.06 19.52 -7.24
CA LEU A 130 10.36 19.71 -6.58
C LEU A 130 10.27 20.57 -5.33
N GLU A 131 9.45 21.64 -5.35
CA GLU A 131 9.20 22.48 -4.16
C GLU A 131 8.60 21.63 -3.04
N ARG A 132 7.58 20.82 -3.36
CA ARG A 132 6.97 19.91 -2.40
C ARG A 132 7.90 18.80 -1.93
N ALA A 133 8.76 18.28 -2.81
CA ALA A 133 9.79 17.32 -2.43
C ALA A 133 10.77 17.90 -1.39
N ALA A 134 11.17 19.17 -1.55
CA ALA A 134 12.03 19.85 -0.58
C ALA A 134 11.35 20.04 0.77
N GLU A 135 10.06 20.42 0.79
CA GLU A 135 9.27 20.51 2.02
C GLU A 135 9.17 19.17 2.76
N LEU A 136 8.92 18.09 2.03
CA LEU A 136 8.84 16.73 2.59
C LEU A 136 10.17 16.27 3.19
N LEU A 137 11.29 16.49 2.48
CA LEU A 137 12.63 16.17 3.00
C LEU A 137 12.94 16.94 4.28
N LYS A 138 12.63 18.25 4.29
CA LYS A 138 12.80 19.08 5.48
C LYS A 138 11.96 18.61 6.66
N SER A 139 10.72 18.14 6.41
CA SER A 139 9.84 17.63 7.47
C SER A 139 10.39 16.40 8.20
N VAL A 140 11.31 15.66 7.56
CA VAL A 140 12.01 14.51 8.13
C VAL A 140 13.48 14.81 8.48
N GLY A 141 13.89 16.08 8.46
CA GLY A 141 15.22 16.52 8.88
C GLY A 141 16.32 16.30 7.83
N ILE A 142 15.99 16.31 6.54
CA ILE A 142 16.93 16.21 5.43
C ILE A 142 16.92 17.53 4.64
N ASP A 143 18.09 18.15 4.47
CA ASP A 143 18.30 19.41 3.74
C ASP A 143 18.87 19.21 2.33
#